data_AF-A0A1S9AG46-F1
#
_entry.id   AF-A0A1S9AG46-F1
#
_cell.length_a   1.000
_cell.length_b   1.000
_cell.length_c   1.000
_cell.angle_alpha   90.00
_cell.angle_beta   90.00
_cell.angle_gamma   90.00
#
_symmetry.space_group_name_H-M   'P 1'
#
loop_
_entity.id
_entity.type
_entity.pdbx_description
1 polymer ?
#
loop_
_entity_poly.entity_id
_entity_poly.type
_entity_poly.pdbx_seq_one_letter_code
_entity_poly.pdbx_strand_id
1 'polypeptide(L)' 'MKRLTSFCAVLPLLLLAGCLEVDQHPQWLKGEYAGKDDNRHYQVRFHNDRLAWWAAVENRNQKQNEYNRANP' A
#
# COMPACT_ATOMS: atom_id res chain seq x y z
N MET A 1 1.59 -42.05 -26.75
CA MET A 1 2.74 -41.15 -26.45
C MET A 1 2.35 -39.67 -26.40
N LYS A 2 1.66 -39.12 -27.42
CA LYS A 2 1.25 -37.68 -27.46
C LYS A 2 0.45 -37.18 -26.24
N ARG A 3 -0.40 -38.03 -25.65
CA ARG A 3 -1.17 -37.70 -24.43
C ARG A 3 -0.32 -37.63 -23.16
N LEU A 4 0.76 -38.41 -23.07
CA LEU A 4 1.69 -38.38 -21.94
C LEU A 4 2.54 -37.11 -21.96
N THR A 5 3.00 -36.69 -23.13
CA THR A 5 3.77 -35.45 -23.31
C THR A 5 2.97 -34.20 -22.95
N SER A 6 1.66 -34.17 -23.25
CA SER A 6 0.79 -33.07 -22.84
C SER A 6 0.60 -33.01 -21.32
N PHE A 7 0.50 -34.15 -20.64
CA PHE A 7 0.37 -34.20 -19.18
C PHE A 7 1.65 -33.72 -18.46
N CYS A 8 2.83 -34.12 -18.96
CA CYS A 8 4.10 -33.67 -18.40
C CYS A 8 4.34 -32.15 -18.58
N ALA A 9 3.77 -31.53 -19.61
CA ALA A 9 3.91 -30.10 -19.84
C ALA A 9 2.98 -29.24 -18.96
N VAL A 10 1.80 -29.75 -18.60
CA VAL A 10 0.78 -29.01 -17.83
C VAL A 10 1.02 -29.07 -16.32
N LEU A 11 1.56 -30.19 -15.81
CA LEU A 11 1.81 -30.41 -14.39
C LEU A 11 2.66 -29.30 -13.71
N PRO A 12 3.80 -28.85 -14.26
CA PRO A 12 4.60 -27.82 -13.61
C PRO A 12 3.93 -26.44 -13.60
N LEU A 13 3.08 -26.12 -14.58
CA LEU A 13 2.33 -24.85 -14.61
C LEU A 13 1.29 -24.78 -13.49
N LEU A 14 0.63 -25.90 -13.18
CA LEU A 14 -0.31 -25.99 -12.07
C LEU A 14 0.38 -25.90 -10.70
N LEU A 15 1.59 -26.45 -10.59
CA LEU A 15 2.39 -26.37 -9.35
C LEU A 15 2.90 -24.95 -9.07
N LEU A 16 3.17 -24.14 -10.10
CA LEU A 16 3.56 -22.74 -9.94
C LEU A 16 2.40 -21.83 -9.51
N ALA A 17 1.15 -22.18 -9.84
CA ALA A 17 -0.01 -21.35 -9.53
C ALA A 17 -0.31 -21.21 -8.02
N GLY A 18 0.09 -22.19 -7.20
CA GLY A 18 -0.18 -22.19 -5.75
C GLY A 18 0.83 -21.44 -4.87
N CYS A 19 1.95 -20.96 -5.42
CA CYS A 19 2.99 -20.30 -4.61
C CYS A 19 2.66 -18.88 -4.15
N LEU A 20 1.56 -18.27 -4.63
CA LEU A 20 1.15 -16.91 -4.27
C LEU A 20 -0.08 -16.84 -3.35
N GLU A 21 -0.61 -18.00 -2.91
CA GLU A 21 -1.75 -18.09 -2.01
C GLU A 21 -1.29 -17.93 -0.55
N VAL A 22 -0.83 -16.73 -0.20
CA VAL A 22 -0.61 -16.32 1.19
C VAL A 22 -1.63 -15.26 1.54
N ASP A 23 -2.19 -15.30 2.75
CA ASP A 23 -3.08 -14.25 3.25
C ASP A 23 -2.41 -12.89 3.07
N GLN A 24 -2.93 -12.09 2.13
CA GLN A 24 -2.35 -10.80 1.76
C GLN A 24 -2.74 -9.68 2.74
N HIS A 25 -3.63 -9.98 3.70
CA HIS A 25 -4.05 -9.03 4.70
C HIS A 25 -3.41 -9.36 6.07
N PRO A 26 -2.89 -8.36 6.79
CA PRO A 26 -2.48 -8.57 8.17
C PRO A 26 -3.66 -9.09 9.00
N GLN A 27 -3.41 -10.07 9.86
CA GLN A 27 -4.44 -10.64 10.72
C GLN A 27 -5.00 -9.56 11.66
N TRP A 28 -6.28 -9.64 11.99
CA TRP A 28 -6.88 -8.76 12.98
C TRP A 28 -6.65 -9.33 14.38
N LEU A 29 -5.73 -8.74 15.13
CA LEU A 29 -5.34 -9.20 16.46
C LEU A 29 -5.56 -8.06 17.46
N LYS A 30 -6.11 -8.37 18.65
CA LYS A 30 -6.27 -7.39 19.75
C LYS A 30 -7.06 -6.12 19.41
N GLY A 31 -7.93 -6.16 18.39
CA GLY A 31 -8.72 -5.00 17.98
C GLY A 31 -8.04 -4.09 16.96
N GLU A 32 -6.92 -4.52 16.38
CA GLU A 32 -6.19 -3.79 15.34
C GLU A 32 -5.62 -4.74 14.27
N TYR A 33 -5.24 -4.19 13.12
CA TYR A 33 -4.47 -4.95 12.14
C TYR A 33 -3.09 -5.25 12.71
N ALA A 34 -2.64 -6.50 12.61
CA ALA A 34 -1.30 -6.97 13.02
C ALA A 34 -0.21 -6.48 12.05
N GLY A 35 -0.24 -5.21 11.70
CA GLY A 35 0.77 -4.52 10.91
C GLY A 35 1.86 -3.92 11.80
N LYS A 36 2.93 -3.46 11.16
CA LYS A 36 3.92 -2.61 11.81
C LYS A 36 3.34 -1.20 11.96
N ASP A 37 3.64 -0.53 13.07
CA ASP A 37 3.31 0.89 13.22
C ASP A 37 3.97 1.73 12.11
N ASP A 38 3.13 2.44 11.36
CA ASP A 38 3.59 3.34 10.32
C ASP A 38 4.10 4.64 10.93
N ASN A 39 5.32 5.03 10.53
CA ASN A 39 5.84 6.33 10.88
C ASN A 39 4.97 7.43 10.25
N ARG A 40 4.54 8.38 11.08
CA ARG A 40 3.85 9.57 10.61
C ARG A 40 4.82 10.47 9.84
N HIS A 41 4.30 11.22 8.87
CA HIS A 41 5.10 12.12 8.03
C HIS A 41 5.95 13.10 8.84
N TYR A 42 5.40 13.64 9.95
CA TYR A 42 6.14 14.57 10.80
C TYR A 42 7.34 13.93 11.50
N GLN A 43 7.30 12.62 11.78
CA GLN A 43 8.39 11.90 12.44
C GLN A 43 9.58 11.70 11.49
N VAL A 44 9.30 11.42 10.21
CA VAL A 44 10.34 11.08 9.22
C VAL A 44 10.88 12.31 8.47
N ARG A 45 10.00 13.26 8.13
CA ARG A 45 10.35 14.39 7.23
C ARG A 45 10.40 15.75 7.91
N PHE A 46 9.85 15.85 9.11
CA PHE A 46 9.80 17.12 9.87
C PHE A 46 10.48 16.99 11.23
N HIS A 47 11.32 15.97 11.44
CA HIS A 47 12.11 15.81 12.67
C HIS A 47 11.28 15.86 13.97
N ASN A 48 10.09 15.26 13.95
CA ASN A 48 9.10 15.31 15.03
C ASN A 48 8.42 16.68 15.25
N ASP A 49 8.68 17.69 14.41
CA ASP A 49 7.96 18.96 14.43
C ASP A 49 6.57 18.79 13.77
N ARG A 50 5.57 18.64 14.64
CA ARG A 50 4.19 18.53 14.23
C ARG A 50 3.67 19.85 13.64
N LEU A 51 4.08 21.01 14.15
CA LEU A 51 3.56 22.29 13.68
C LEU A 51 4.06 22.62 12.27
N ALA A 52 5.34 22.35 11.98
CA ALA A 52 5.89 22.51 10.64
C ALA A 52 5.20 21.59 9.62
N TRP A 53 4.91 20.35 10.00
CA TRP A 53 4.13 19.44 9.16
C TRP A 53 2.71 19.95 8.89
N TRP A 54 2.01 20.42 9.92
CA TRP A 54 0.66 20.99 9.77
C TRP A 54 0.65 22.22 8.86
N ALA A 55 1.61 23.14 9.02
CA ALA A 55 1.74 24.30 8.16
C ALA A 55 1.96 23.91 6.68
N ALA A 56 2.77 22.86 6.43
CA ALA A 56 3.00 22.35 5.08
C ALA A 56 1.72 21.74 4.45
N VAL A 57 0.94 21.00 5.23
CA VAL A 57 -0.34 20.43 4.77
C VAL A 57 -1.34 21.55 4.45
N GLU A 58 -1.47 22.53 5.34
CA GLU A 58 -2.38 23.67 5.15
C GLU A 58 -1.99 24.49 3.92
N ASN A 59 -0.70 24.81 3.76
CA ASN A 59 -0.20 25.52 2.58
C ASN A 59 -0.50 24.77 1.27
N ARG A 60 -0.37 23.44 1.28
CA ARG A 60 -0.71 22.61 0.12
C ARG A 60 -2.20 22.70 -0.20
N ASN A 61 -3.06 22.54 0.81
CA ASN A 61 -4.50 22.57 0.64
C ASN A 61 -4.97 23.92 0.08
N GLN A 62 -4.44 25.03 0.61
CA GLN A 62 -4.77 26.37 0.12
C GLN A 62 -4.40 26.58 -1.36
N LYS A 63 -3.25 26.04 -1.79
CA LYS A 63 -2.79 26.12 -3.18
C LYS A 63 -3.52 25.16 -4.13
N GLN A 64 -4.11 24.09 -3.60
CA GLN A 64 -4.91 23.13 -4.36
C GLN A 64 -6.40 23.50 -4.41
N ASN A 65 -6.84 24.47 -3.61
CA ASN A 65 -8.22 24.93 -3.62
C ASN A 65 -8.52 25.69 -4.93
N GLU A 66 -9.30 25.06 -5.81
CA GLU A 66 -9.71 25.65 -7.09
C GLU A 66 -10.55 26.91 -6.91
N TYR A 67 -11.32 27.03 -5.81
CA TYR A 67 -12.08 28.24 -5.50
C TYR A 67 -11.16 29.47 -5.32
N ASN A 68 -9.97 29.29 -4.77
CA ASN A 68 -8.97 30.36 -4.64
C ASN A 68 -8.11 30.54 -5.90
N ARG A 69 -8.06 29.52 -6.78
CA ARG A 69 -7.28 29.55 -8.04
C ARG A 69 -8.07 30.15 -9.20
N ALA A 70 -9.37 29.90 -9.25
CA ALA A 70 -10.31 30.42 -10.21
C ALA A 70 -11.09 31.56 -9.55
N ASN A 71 -10.42 32.68 -9.29
CA ASN A 71 -11.16 33.92 -9.09
C ASN A 71 -11.97 34.17 -10.38
N PRO A 72 -13.27 34.51 -10.32
CA PRO A 72 -14.03 34.93 -11.50
C PRO A 72 -13.41 36.16 -12.18
#